data_AF-A0A3D2KN08-F1
#
_entry.id   AF-A0A3D2KN08-F1
#
_cell.length_a   1.000
_cell.length_b   1.000
_cell.length_c   1.000
_cell.angle_alpha   90.00
_cell.angle_beta   90.00
_cell.angle_gamma   90.00
#
_symmetry.space_group_name_H-M   'P 1'
#
loop_
_entity.id
_entity.type
_entity.pdbx_description
1 polymer ?
#
loop_
_entity_poly.entity_id
_entity_poly.type
_entity_poly.pdbx_seq_one_letter_code
_entity_poly.pdbx_strand_id
1 'polypeptide(L)'
;ELFFRGVLQHGLDQTTSRRWLSLLAASFLFGLMHWNNAGDLTEKAAYVALATVAGLFYGLAYRRSGNSLLAPVLTHTLVDVIWATFFR
;
A
#
# COMPACT_ATOMS: atom_id res chain seq x y z
N GLU A 1 1.24 -2.73 -6.65
CA GLU A 1 2.41 -1.83 -6.48
C GLU A 1 2.78 -0.97 -7.69
N LEU A 2 2.74 -1.45 -8.94
CA LEU A 2 3.12 -0.63 -10.12
C LEU A 2 2.41 0.73 -10.16
N PHE A 3 1.08 0.74 -10.05
CA PHE A 3 0.31 1.98 -10.01
C PHE A 3 0.58 2.80 -8.74
N PHE A 4 0.36 2.24 -7.56
CA PHE A 4 0.45 3.01 -6.30
C PHE A 4 1.85 3.52 -5.98
N ARG A 5 2.91 2.76 -6.29
CA ARG A 5 4.30 3.17 -6.01
C ARG A 5 4.93 3.85 -7.21
N GLY A 6 4.82 3.23 -8.38
CA GLY A 6 5.50 3.66 -9.61
C GLY A 6 4.85 4.86 -10.28
N VAL A 7 3.52 5.01 -10.19
CA VAL A 7 2.80 6.15 -10.78
C VAL A 7 2.40 7.15 -9.72
N LEU A 8 1.59 6.74 -8.75
CA LEU A 8 0.96 7.65 -7.79
C LEU A 8 1.98 8.22 -6.79
N GLN A 9 2.64 7.37 -5.99
CA GLN A 9 3.60 7.83 -4.99
C GLN A 9 4.80 8.53 -5.64
N HIS A 10 5.33 7.96 -6.73
CA HIS A 10 6.42 8.57 -7.50
C HIS A 10 6.04 9.94 -8.08
N GLY A 11 4.89 10.05 -8.75
CA GLY A 11 4.41 11.31 -9.32
C GLY A 11 4.12 12.37 -8.24
N LEU A 12 3.57 11.97 -7.10
CA LEU A 12 3.42 12.85 -5.94
C LEU A 12 4.78 13.27 -5.37
N ASP A 13 5.76 12.36 -5.28
CA ASP A 13 7.13 12.68 -4.84
C ASP A 13 7.83 13.68 -5.79
N GLN A 14 7.45 13.74 -7.06
CA GLN A 14 7.95 14.73 -8.03
C GLN A 14 7.24 16.08 -7.97
N THR A 15 5.97 16.12 -7.55
CA THR A 15 5.14 17.33 -7.57
C THR A 15 5.02 18.00 -6.20
N THR A 16 5.29 17.29 -5.10
CA THR A 16 5.27 17.85 -3.74
C THR A 16 6.66 17.83 -3.10
N SER A 17 7.01 18.93 -2.42
CA SER A 17 8.20 18.97 -1.55
C SER A 17 8.02 18.13 -0.28
N ARG A 18 6.77 17.79 0.07
CA ARG A 18 6.43 17.07 1.30
C ARG A 18 6.32 15.57 1.03
N ARG A 19 7.47 14.90 0.98
CA ARG A 19 7.56 13.43 0.78
C ARG A 19 6.70 12.61 1.75
N TRP A 20 6.40 13.08 2.95
CA TRP A 20 5.51 12.32 3.83
C TRP A 20 4.05 12.34 3.36
N LEU A 21 3.59 13.41 2.70
CA LEU A 21 2.22 13.50 2.19
C LEU A 21 1.98 12.54 1.01
N SER A 22 2.95 12.39 0.10
CA SER A 22 2.85 11.44 -1.01
C SER A 22 2.71 9.99 -0.51
N LEU A 23 3.46 9.63 0.54
CA LEU A 23 3.35 8.32 1.18
C LEU A 23 1.98 8.11 1.82
N LEU A 24 1.54 9.07 2.65
CA LEU A 24 0.25 8.98 3.34
C LEU A 24 -0.90 8.90 2.33
N ALA A 25 -0.91 9.77 1.32
CA ALA A 25 -1.93 9.79 0.28
C ALA A 25 -1.97 8.49 -0.53
N ALA A 26 -0.81 8.02 -1.02
CA ALA A 26 -0.74 6.77 -1.78
C ALA A 26 -1.17 5.55 -0.95
N SER A 27 -0.84 5.53 0.35
CA SER A 27 -1.20 4.43 1.25
C SER A 27 -2.67 4.43 1.62
N PHE A 28 -3.26 5.62 1.87
CA PHE A 28 -4.69 5.76 2.13
C PHE A 28 -5.52 5.38 0.91
N LEU A 29 -5.15 5.86 -0.28
CA LEU A 29 -5.82 5.49 -1.53
C LEU A 29 -5.68 3.99 -1.84
N PHE A 30 -4.53 3.40 -1.52
CA PHE A 30 -4.34 1.95 -1.60
C PHE A 30 -5.34 1.21 -0.71
N GLY A 31 -5.49 1.61 0.56
CA GLY A 31 -6.44 1.00 1.47
C GLY A 31 -7.90 1.13 1.01
N LEU A 32 -8.30 2.32 0.53
CA LEU A 32 -9.65 2.55 0.02
C LEU A 32 -10.01 1.63 -1.17
N MET A 33 -9.04 1.30 -2.03
CA MET A 33 -9.27 0.38 -3.15
C MET A 33 -9.52 -1.07 -2.72
N HIS A 34 -9.31 -1.39 -1.44
CA HIS A 34 -9.60 -2.71 -0.87
C HIS A 34 -10.97 -2.78 -0.17
N TRP A 35 -11.81 -1.74 -0.30
CA TRP A 35 -13.13 -1.69 0.33
C TRP A 35 -14.05 -2.86 -0.02
N ASN A 36 -13.93 -3.44 -1.23
CA ASN A 36 -14.81 -4.51 -1.70
C ASN A 36 -14.36 -5.93 -1.31
N ASN A 37 -13.34 -6.08 -0.45
CA ASN A 37 -12.76 -7.38 -0.13
C ASN A 37 -13.35 -8.05 1.13
N ALA A 38 -14.35 -7.45 1.78
CA ALA A 38 -14.95 -7.96 3.01
C ALA A 38 -16.48 -7.90 3.00
N GLY A 39 -17.13 -8.57 3.95
CA GLY A 39 -18.58 -8.74 4.02
C GLY A 39 -19.29 -7.49 4.55
N ASP A 40 -19.37 -7.37 5.88
CA ASP A 40 -20.10 -6.29 6.53
C ASP A 40 -19.32 -4.96 6.58
N LEU A 41 -19.97 -3.89 7.02
CA LEU A 41 -19.37 -2.55 7.05
C LEU A 41 -18.16 -2.46 8.00
N THR A 42 -18.21 -3.16 9.12
CA THR A 42 -17.14 -3.17 10.13
C THR A 42 -15.92 -3.92 9.59
N GLU A 43 -16.12 -5.08 8.97
CA GLU A 43 -15.06 -5.84 8.33
C GLU A 43 -14.42 -5.05 7.19
N LYS A 44 -15.22 -4.36 6.35
CA LYS A 44 -14.71 -3.49 5.28
C LYS A 44 -13.85 -2.36 5.83
N ALA A 45 -14.32 -1.67 6.87
CA ALA A 45 -13.57 -0.60 7.51
C ALA A 45 -12.25 -1.12 8.11
N ALA A 46 -12.28 -2.26 8.79
CA ALA A 46 -11.08 -2.92 9.32
C ALA A 46 -10.11 -3.32 8.21
N TYR A 47 -10.61 -3.89 7.11
CA TYR A 47 -9.79 -4.33 5.98
C TYR A 47 -9.13 -3.14 5.27
N VAL A 48 -9.85 -2.03 5.08
CA VAL A 48 -9.32 -0.78 4.53
C VAL A 48 -8.26 -0.18 5.44
N ALA A 49 -8.46 -0.21 6.76
CA ALA A 49 -7.47 0.27 7.73
C ALA A 49 -6.19 -0.59 7.68
N LEU A 50 -6.32 -1.92 7.69
CA LEU A 50 -5.20 -2.85 7.56
C LEU A 50 -4.45 -2.66 6.23
N ALA A 51 -5.17 -2.58 5.12
CA ALA A 51 -4.59 -2.34 3.80
C ALA A 51 -3.88 -0.98 3.73
N THR A 52 -4.41 0.06 4.38
CA THR A 52 -3.74 1.37 4.50
C THR A 52 -2.40 1.24 5.22
N VAL A 53 -2.37 0.52 6.35
CA VAL A 53 -1.15 0.25 7.12
C VAL A 53 -0.15 -0.55 6.29
N ALA A 54 -0.58 -1.62 5.62
CA ALA A 54 0.27 -2.37 4.70
C ALA A 54 0.83 -1.47 3.58
N GLY A 55 -0.01 -0.59 3.03
CA GLY A 55 0.36 0.40 2.03
C GLY A 55 1.48 1.34 2.50
N LEU A 56 1.51 1.73 3.78
CA LEU A 56 2.60 2.51 4.36
C LEU A 56 3.91 1.72 4.31
N PHE A 57 3.90 0.46 4.75
CA PHE A 57 5.09 -0.38 4.74
C PHE A 57 5.63 -0.62 3.32
N TYR A 58 4.76 -0.86 2.35
CA TYR A 58 5.16 -1.00 0.95
C TYR A 58 5.75 0.31 0.42
N GLY A 59 5.14 1.45 0.74
CA GLY A 59 5.67 2.77 0.39
C GLY A 59 7.02 3.09 1.03
N LEU A 60 7.27 2.64 2.27
CA LEU A 60 8.59 2.71 2.91
C LEU A 60 9.60 1.77 2.25
N ALA A 61 9.21 0.53 1.91
CA ALA A 61 10.08 -0.42 1.22
C ALA A 61 10.53 0.11 -0.14
N TYR A 62 9.61 0.73 -0.90
CA TYR A 62 9.91 1.43 -2.14
C TYR A 62 10.98 2.51 -1.93
N ARG A 63 10.84 3.37 -0.93
CA ARG A 63 11.81 4.45 -0.67
C ARG A 63 13.16 3.94 -0.18
N ARG A 64 13.16 3.00 0.77
CA ARG A 64 14.40 2.47 1.34
C ARG A 64 15.22 1.67 0.35
N SER A 65 14.60 1.13 -0.69
CA SER A 65 15.28 0.43 -1.79
C SER A 65 15.72 1.37 -2.92
N GLY A 66 15.72 2.69 -2.71
CA GLY A 66 16.11 3.65 -3.74
C GLY A 66 15.07 3.77 -4.86
N ASN A 67 13.79 3.72 -4.51
CA ASN A 67 12.66 3.76 -5.44
C ASN A 67 12.58 2.54 -6.39
N SER A 68 13.06 1.38 -5.93
CA SER A 68 12.92 0.12 -6.66
C SER A 68 11.51 -0.45 -6.48
N LEU A 69 10.86 -0.81 -7.59
CA LEU A 69 9.54 -1.45 -7.57
C LEU A 69 9.59 -2.90 -7.09
N LEU A 70 10.75 -3.56 -7.13
CA LEU A 70 10.86 -4.96 -6.68
C LEU A 70 10.62 -5.08 -5.17
N ALA A 71 11.15 -4.15 -4.38
CA ALA A 71 10.98 -4.19 -2.92
C ALA A 71 9.51 -4.19 -2.46
N PRO A 72 8.65 -3.22 -2.85
CA PRO A 72 7.25 -3.23 -2.46
C PRO A 72 6.49 -4.42 -3.04
N VAL A 73 6.82 -4.86 -4.27
CA VAL A 73 6.20 -6.04 -4.88
C VAL A 73 6.46 -7.28 -4.04
N LEU A 74 7.72 -7.55 -3.69
CA LEU A 74 8.09 -8.70 -2.88
C LEU A 74 7.44 -8.65 -1.49
N THR A 75 7.42 -7.47 -0.84
CA THR A 75 6.76 -7.34 0.46
C THR A 75 5.25 -7.55 0.38
N HIS A 76 4.60 -7.04 -0.67
CA HIS A 76 3.16 -7.23 -0.86
C HIS A 76 2.85 -8.70 -1.13
N THR A 77 3.56 -9.33 -2.06
CA THR A 77 3.39 -10.76 -2.34
C THR A 77 3.60 -11.62 -1.10
N LEU A 78 4.59 -11.30 -0.25
CA LEU A 78 4.80 -12.03 1.00
C LEU A 78 3.60 -11.90 1.96
N VAL A 79 3.05 -10.69 2.12
CA VAL A 79 1.85 -10.47 2.93
C VAL A 79 0.66 -11.26 2.37
N ASP A 80 0.46 -11.25 1.05
CA ASP A 80 -0.62 -12.03 0.41
C ASP A 80 -0.45 -13.53 0.61
N VAL A 81 0.78 -14.05 0.50
CA VAL A 81 1.09 -15.46 0.72
C VAL A 81 0.83 -15.84 2.18
N ILE A 82 1.29 -15.04 3.14
CA ILE A 82 1.01 -15.26 4.56
C ILE A 82 -0.50 -15.26 4.82
N TRP A 83 -1.21 -14.26 4.29
CA TRP A 83 -2.66 -14.17 4.43
C TRP A 83 -3.37 -15.41 3.88
N ALA A 84 -3.04 -15.80 2.64
CA ALA A 84 -3.64 -16.95 1.97
C ALA A 84 -3.31 -18.29 2.65
N THR A 85 -2.19 -18.39 3.36
CA THR A 85 -1.74 -19.63 4.02
C THR A 85 -2.30 -19.77 5.43
N PHE A 86 -2.44 -18.67 6.17
CA PHE A 86 -2.74 -18.72 7.61
C PHE A 86 -4.08 -18.10 8.02
N PHE A 87 -4.69 -17.25 7.18
CA PHE A 87 -5.85 -16.44 7.55
C PHE A 87 -7.03 -16.55 6.57
N ARG A 88 -6.93 -17.43 5.57
CA ARG A 88 -7.97 -17.68 4.56
C ARG A 88 -8.70 -18.99 4.83
#